data_AF-A0A366FP65-F1
#
_entry.id   AF-A0A366FP65-F1
#
_cell.length_a   1.000
_cell.length_b   1.000
_cell.length_c   1.000
_cell.angle_alpha   90.00
_cell.angle_beta   90.00
_cell.angle_gamma   90.00
#
_symmetry.space_group_name_H-M   'P 1'
#
loop_
_entity.id
_entity.type
_entity.pdbx_description
1 polymer ?
#
loop_
_entity_poly.entity_id
_entity_poly.type
_entity_poly.pdbx_seq_one_letter_code
_entity_poly.pdbx_strand_id
1 'polypeptide(L)'
;MGVLVFLLALVLLAAGAASAYMGLDLLPTGPGLLYVFSGAVAAVGAVVVLALGVVAVQLGRLTQAVREQAANASASAAGLAGPAARQAGEASLAAAQEPDPEAGAVTAAAHEDEIAPDRRAAPDEGAAEAGAETQAVEGPAPDDEPVNENRAGHLPTLDEIERAIETPEPPPTLIGRYSSGGANYMIFSDGTIEAETDEGAYKFATMGDFKQFLLDRNASKA
;
A
#
# COMPACT_ATOMS: atom_id res chain seq x y z
N MET A 1 4.85 -9.85 22.80
CA MET A 1 4.82 -9.17 21.48
C MET A 1 5.41 -7.77 21.53
N GLY A 2 4.94 -6.85 22.39
CA GLY A 2 5.45 -5.46 22.42
C GLY A 2 6.98 -5.32 22.61
N VAL A 3 7.59 -6.14 23.48
CA VAL A 3 9.05 -6.13 23.69
C VAL A 3 9.83 -6.54 22.44
N LEU A 4 9.33 -7.50 21.65
CA LEU A 4 9.98 -7.92 20.40
C LEU A 4 9.91 -6.82 19.34
N VAL A 5 8.77 -6.13 19.21
CA VAL A 5 8.62 -4.99 18.29
C VAL A 5 9.54 -3.83 18.68
N PHE A 6 9.67 -3.57 19.98
CA PHE A 6 10.58 -2.54 20.49
C PHE A 6 12.04 -2.88 20.22
N LEU A 7 12.46 -4.12 20.50
CA LEU A 7 13.82 -4.58 20.21
C LEU A 7 14.13 -4.53 18.70
N LEU A 8 13.18 -4.94 17.85
CA LEU A 8 13.31 -4.84 16.40
C LEU A 8 13.49 -3.37 15.95
N ALA A 9 12.68 -2.46 16.47
CA ALA A 9 12.78 -1.03 16.17
C ALA A 9 14.14 -0.45 16.61
N LEU A 10 14.65 -0.85 17.78
CA LEU A 10 15.96 -0.46 18.28
C LEU A 10 17.09 -0.94 17.35
N VAL A 11 17.01 -2.20 16.90
CA VAL A 11 18.00 -2.78 15.97
C VAL A 11 17.96 -2.06 14.62
N LEU A 12 16.78 -1.77 14.06
CA LEU A 12 16.66 -0.99 12.83
C LEU A 12 17.22 0.43 12.99
N LEU A 13 16.95 1.10 14.11
CA LEU A 13 17.47 2.44 14.40
C LEU A 13 19.00 2.42 14.45
N ALA A 14 19.59 1.46 15.16
CA ALA A 14 21.03 1.32 15.28
C ALA A 14 21.69 1.01 13.93
N ALA A 15 21.09 0.11 13.13
CA ALA A 15 21.57 -0.21 11.79
C ALA A 15 21.50 1.01 10.84
N GLY A 16 20.39 1.76 10.86
CA GLY A 16 20.23 2.98 10.08
C GLY A 16 21.23 4.07 10.46
N ALA A 17 21.44 4.29 11.77
CA ALA A 17 22.42 5.25 12.27
C ALA A 17 23.86 4.86 11.90
N ALA A 18 24.21 3.57 12.00
CA ALA A 18 25.52 3.07 11.60
C ALA A 18 25.78 3.25 10.10
N SER A 19 24.78 2.95 9.25
CA SER A 19 24.86 3.16 7.81
C SER A 19 25.03 4.64 7.46
N ALA A 20 24.27 5.53 8.09
CA ALA A 20 24.40 6.97 7.89
C ALA A 20 25.78 7.48 8.30
N TYR A 21 26.31 7.00 9.43
CA TYR A 21 27.64 7.37 9.91
C TYR A 21 28.75 6.93 8.94
N MET A 22 28.71 5.70 8.42
CA MET A 22 29.66 5.24 7.42
C MET A 22 29.55 6.01 6.09
N GLY A 23 28.36 6.52 5.75
CA GLY A 23 28.15 7.35 4.57
C GLY A 23 28.83 8.73 4.64
N LEU A 24 29.12 9.25 5.84
CA LEU A 24 29.71 10.58 6.02
C LEU A 24 31.12 10.68 5.42
N ASP A 25 31.95 9.65 5.56
CA ASP A 25 33.30 9.63 4.97
C ASP A 25 33.28 9.52 3.44
N LEU A 26 32.17 9.03 2.87
CA LEU A 26 31.97 8.89 1.43
C LEU A 26 31.24 10.07 0.79
N LEU A 27 30.85 11.11 1.54
CA LEU A 27 30.14 12.29 1.04
C LEU A 27 30.72 12.92 -0.25
N PRO A 28 32.05 13.02 -0.46
CA PRO A 28 32.57 13.59 -1.71
C PRO A 28 32.40 12.66 -2.93
N THR A 29 31.93 11.42 -2.73
CA THR A 29 31.69 10.45 -3.79
C THR A 29 30.20 10.31 -4.07
N GLY A 30 29.82 10.15 -5.34
CA GLY A 30 28.43 9.90 -5.74
C GLY A 30 27.73 8.77 -4.94
N PRO A 31 28.40 7.64 -4.65
CA PRO A 31 27.84 6.58 -3.81
C PRO A 31 27.59 6.98 -2.34
N GLY A 32 28.35 7.92 -1.77
CA GLY A 32 28.18 8.33 -0.37
C GLY A 32 26.81 8.94 -0.10
N LEU A 33 26.29 9.73 -1.04
CA LEU A 33 24.93 10.27 -0.95
C LEU A 33 23.86 9.17 -0.86
N LEU A 34 24.02 8.07 -1.61
CA LEU A 34 23.09 6.94 -1.55
C LEU A 34 23.08 6.27 -0.15
N TYR A 35 24.25 6.11 0.47
CA TYR A 35 24.34 5.56 1.83
C TYR A 35 23.69 6.48 2.87
N VAL A 36 23.86 7.80 2.74
CA VAL A 36 23.22 8.79 3.62
C VAL A 36 21.70 8.77 3.46
N PHE A 37 21.19 8.77 2.22
CA PHE A 37 19.75 8.71 1.98
C PHE A 37 19.14 7.38 2.44
N SER A 38 19.79 6.25 2.17
CA SER A 38 19.37 4.94 2.66
C SER A 38 19.32 4.90 4.18
N GLY A 39 20.34 5.43 4.86
CA GLY A 39 20.38 5.55 6.31
C GLY A 39 19.26 6.43 6.87
N ALA A 40 18.97 7.57 6.22
CA ALA A 40 17.88 8.45 6.60
C ALA A 40 16.51 7.78 6.47
N VAL A 41 16.25 7.07 5.36
CA VAL A 41 15.01 6.31 5.15
C VAL A 41 14.86 5.21 6.20
N ALA A 42 15.94 4.48 6.50
CA ALA A 42 15.93 3.46 7.55
C ALA A 42 15.64 4.05 8.94
N ALA A 43 16.23 5.21 9.26
CA ALA A 43 15.99 5.91 10.53
C ALA A 43 14.53 6.38 10.66
N VAL A 44 13.95 6.96 9.60
CA VAL A 44 12.53 7.35 9.56
C VAL A 44 11.64 6.12 9.74
N GLY A 45 11.94 5.02 9.03
CA GLY A 45 11.23 3.75 9.18
C GLY A 45 11.25 3.22 10.61
N ALA A 46 12.41 3.29 11.27
CA ALA A 46 12.56 2.87 12.66
C ALA A 46 11.69 3.70 13.63
N VAL A 47 11.63 5.02 13.42
CA VAL A 47 10.77 5.93 14.22
C VAL A 47 9.29 5.59 14.05
N VAL A 48 8.84 5.32 12.82
CA VAL A 48 7.45 4.93 12.53
C VAL A 48 7.09 3.60 13.19
N VAL A 49 7.95 2.58 13.08
CA VAL A 49 7.73 1.27 13.72
C VAL A 49 7.69 1.40 15.25
N LEU A 50 8.55 2.24 15.84
CA LEU A 50 8.55 2.50 17.28
C LEU A 50 7.25 3.18 17.71
N ALA A 51 6.77 4.19 16.97
CA ALA A 51 5.51 4.86 17.24
C ALA A 51 4.31 3.89 17.20
N LEU A 52 4.24 3.01 16.19
CA LEU A 52 3.22 1.96 16.09
C LEU A 52 3.29 0.98 17.26
N GLY A 53 4.50 0.59 17.70
CA GLY A 53 4.70 -0.23 18.88
C GLY A 53 4.15 0.41 20.16
N VAL A 54 4.35 1.72 20.34
CA VAL A 54 3.82 2.47 21.48
C VAL A 54 2.29 2.51 21.46
N VAL A 55 1.69 2.76 20.29
CA VAL A 55 0.23 2.78 20.12
C VAL A 55 -0.38 1.42 20.46
N ALA A 56 0.22 0.32 19.98
CA ALA A 56 -0.25 -1.04 20.29
C ALA A 56 -0.20 -1.35 21.79
N VAL A 57 0.84 -0.90 22.50
CA VAL A 57 0.93 -1.07 23.96
C VAL A 57 -0.12 -0.22 24.70
N GLN A 58 -0.37 1.01 24.25
CA GLN A 58 -1.43 1.84 24.84
C GLN A 58 -2.81 1.24 24.65
N LEU A 59 -3.12 0.73 23.46
CA LEU A 59 -4.38 0.03 23.19
C LEU A 59 -4.54 -1.19 24.10
N GLY A 60 -3.48 -1.99 24.28
CA GLY A 60 -3.52 -3.13 25.21
C GLY A 60 -3.81 -2.72 26.66
N ARG A 61 -3.21 -1.62 27.13
CA ARG A 61 -3.50 -1.05 28.46
C ARG A 61 -4.94 -0.57 28.58
N LEU A 62 -5.47 0.08 27.53
CA LEU A 62 -6.84 0.55 27.50
C LEU A 62 -7.83 -0.62 27.53
N THR A 63 -7.60 -1.68 26.74
CA THR A 63 -8.42 -2.89 26.77
C THR A 63 -8.40 -3.56 28.14
N GLN A 64 -7.25 -3.61 28.79
CA GLN A 64 -7.13 -4.17 30.14
C GLN A 64 -7.91 -3.33 31.17
N ALA A 65 -7.76 -2.00 31.14
CA ALA A 65 -8.49 -1.10 32.03
C ALA A 65 -10.01 -1.21 31.85
N VAL A 66 -10.49 -1.28 30.60
CA VAL A 66 -11.93 -1.48 30.30
C VAL A 66 -12.42 -2.82 30.84
N ARG A 67 -11.62 -3.89 30.72
CA ARG A 67 -11.97 -5.22 31.23
C ARG A 67 -12.04 -5.26 32.76
N GLU A 68 -11.09 -4.62 33.44
CA GLU A 68 -11.09 -4.48 34.89
C GLU A 68 -12.30 -3.65 35.36
N GLN A 69 -12.63 -2.57 34.65
CA GLN A 69 -13.80 -1.75 34.95
C GLN A 69 -15.12 -2.53 34.76
N ALA A 70 -15.22 -3.33 33.71
CA ALA A 70 -16.36 -4.22 33.49
C ALA A 70 -16.50 -5.26 34.61
N ALA A 71 -15.39 -5.90 35.01
CA ALA A 71 -15.40 -6.88 36.10
C ALA A 71 -15.83 -6.25 37.44
N ASN A 72 -15.33 -5.05 37.75
CA ASN A 72 -15.71 -4.31 38.96
C ASN A 72 -17.18 -3.87 38.93
N ALA A 73 -17.69 -3.46 37.76
CA ALA A 73 -19.11 -3.13 37.60
C ALA A 73 -20.01 -4.35 37.82
N SER A 74 -19.64 -5.52 37.29
CA SER A 74 -20.36 -6.78 37.53
C SER A 74 -20.32 -7.20 39.01
N ALA A 75 -19.18 -7.06 39.68
CA ALA A 75 -19.08 -7.35 41.12
C ALA A 75 -19.93 -6.39 41.97
N SER A 76 -19.95 -5.11 41.62
CA SER A 76 -20.80 -4.10 42.29
C SER A 76 -22.29 -4.40 42.11
N ALA A 77 -22.72 -4.77 40.89
CA ALA A 77 -24.09 -5.18 40.62
C ALA A 77 -24.49 -6.44 41.44
N ALA A 78 -23.58 -7.41 41.57
CA ALA A 78 -23.81 -8.61 42.37
C ALA A 78 -23.88 -8.32 43.88
N GLY A 79 -23.13 -7.33 44.37
CA GLY A 79 -23.18 -6.90 45.78
C GLY A 79 -24.48 -6.17 46.15
N LEU A 80 -25.06 -5.41 45.21
CA LEU A 80 -26.34 -4.71 45.40
C LEU A 80 -27.55 -5.64 45.30
N ALA A 81 -27.44 -6.77 44.61
CA ALA A 81 -28.36 -7.90 44.72
C ALA A 81 -28.18 -8.58 46.09
N GLY A 82 -28.55 -7.86 47.14
CA GLY A 82 -28.31 -8.24 48.52
C GLY A 82 -28.91 -9.61 48.90
N PRO A 83 -28.52 -10.15 50.07
CA PRO A 83 -28.89 -11.50 50.54
C PRO A 83 -30.41 -11.76 50.60
N ALA A 84 -31.24 -10.72 50.58
CA ALA A 84 -32.70 -10.83 50.54
C ALA A 84 -33.23 -11.53 49.28
N ALA A 85 -32.57 -11.41 48.12
CA ALA A 85 -32.99 -12.10 46.90
C ALA A 85 -32.61 -13.60 46.90
N ARG A 86 -31.54 -13.99 47.62
CA ARG A 86 -31.15 -15.41 47.78
C ARG A 86 -32.13 -16.18 48.68
N GLN A 87 -32.65 -15.56 49.74
CA GLN A 87 -33.63 -16.21 50.62
C GLN A 87 -34.99 -16.46 49.94
N ALA A 88 -35.36 -15.66 48.93
CA ALA A 88 -36.59 -15.88 48.16
C ALA A 88 -36.46 -17.01 47.12
N GLY A 89 -35.25 -17.28 46.60
CA GLY A 89 -34.98 -18.34 45.62
C GLY A 89 -34.90 -19.74 46.23
N GLU A 90 -34.31 -19.88 47.42
CA GLU A 90 -34.22 -21.17 48.12
C GLU A 90 -35.59 -21.70 48.57
N ALA A 91 -36.56 -20.82 48.84
CA ALA A 91 -37.93 -21.24 49.16
C ALA A 91 -38.71 -21.77 47.93
N SER A 92 -38.27 -21.44 46.71
CA SER A 92 -38.96 -21.83 45.47
C SER A 92 -38.37 -23.09 44.82
N LEU A 93 -37.08 -23.37 45.02
CA LEU A 93 -36.44 -24.60 44.50
C LEU A 93 -36.78 -25.87 45.30
N ALA A 94 -37.30 -25.76 46.52
CA ALA A 94 -37.71 -26.92 47.32
C ALA A 94 -39.05 -27.56 46.87
N ALA A 95 -39.77 -26.96 45.90
CA ALA A 95 -41.11 -27.40 45.50
C ALA A 95 -41.21 -28.05 44.10
N ALA A 96 -40.11 -28.13 43.33
CA ALA A 96 -40.17 -28.58 41.92
C ALA A 96 -39.12 -29.64 41.57
N GLN A 97 -38.87 -30.58 42.48
CA GLN A 97 -38.14 -31.81 42.18
C GLN A 97 -39.15 -32.93 41.88
N GLU A 98 -39.65 -32.94 40.64
CA GLU A 98 -40.32 -34.11 40.05
C GLU A 98 -39.30 -34.97 39.27
N PRO A 99 -39.55 -36.29 39.15
CA PRO A 99 -38.56 -37.27 38.77
C PRO A 99 -38.35 -37.39 37.26
N ASP A 100 -37.13 -37.82 36.95
CA ASP A 100 -36.60 -38.46 35.75
C ASP A 100 -37.63 -39.29 34.93
N PRO A 101 -37.59 -39.17 33.60
CA PRO A 101 -37.44 -40.38 32.80
C PRO A 101 -36.36 -40.25 31.71
N GLU A 102 -35.31 -41.06 31.90
CA GLU A 102 -34.79 -42.07 30.97
C GLU A 102 -34.79 -41.77 29.47
N ALA A 103 -33.59 -41.98 28.91
CA ALA A 103 -33.32 -42.70 27.68
C ALA A 103 -33.60 -41.99 26.34
N GLY A 104 -32.53 -41.38 25.82
CA GLY A 104 -32.38 -41.04 24.41
C GLY A 104 -30.93 -41.08 23.98
N ALA A 105 -30.36 -42.28 23.91
CA ALA A 105 -29.05 -42.52 23.32
C ALA A 105 -29.08 -42.19 21.82
N VAL A 106 -28.29 -41.22 21.38
CA VAL A 106 -27.96 -41.04 19.96
C VAL A 106 -26.44 -41.01 19.81
N THR A 107 -25.92 -42.19 19.47
CA THR A 107 -24.65 -42.41 18.77
C THR A 107 -24.73 -41.90 17.32
N ALA A 108 -23.63 -41.31 16.83
CA ALA A 108 -23.22 -41.01 15.44
C ALA A 108 -22.90 -39.51 15.29
N ALA A 109 -21.80 -39.04 14.71
CA ALA A 109 -20.63 -39.61 14.04
C ALA A 109 -19.51 -38.54 14.17
N ALA A 110 -18.27 -38.90 14.48
CA ALA A 110 -17.20 -38.94 13.49
C ALA A 110 -17.33 -37.91 12.34
N HIS A 111 -16.72 -36.74 12.54
CA HIS A 111 -16.15 -35.93 11.46
C HIS A 111 -14.72 -35.55 11.88
N GLU A 112 -13.80 -36.46 11.56
CA GLU A 112 -12.48 -36.08 11.09
C GLU A 112 -12.69 -35.37 9.75
N ASP A 113 -12.38 -34.08 9.67
CA ASP A 113 -12.08 -33.45 8.39
C ASP A 113 -10.81 -32.61 8.57
N GLU A 114 -9.71 -33.29 8.24
CA GLU A 114 -8.68 -32.84 7.32
C GLU A 114 -8.08 -31.43 7.48
N ILE A 115 -6.86 -31.47 7.98
CA ILE A 115 -5.83 -30.43 7.95
C ILE A 115 -5.44 -30.11 6.49
N ALA A 116 -5.60 -28.86 6.04
CA ALA A 116 -4.82 -28.28 4.93
C ALA A 116 -4.87 -26.72 4.97
N PRO A 117 -3.92 -25.98 4.37
CA PRO A 117 -2.94 -25.22 5.12
C PRO A 117 -3.14 -23.70 5.17
N ASP A 118 -2.50 -23.13 6.19
CA ASP A 118 -1.99 -21.77 6.34
C ASP A 118 -1.71 -21.04 5.01
N ARG A 119 -2.67 -20.24 4.54
CA ARG A 119 -2.48 -19.23 3.49
C ARG A 119 -2.02 -17.93 4.15
N ARG A 120 -0.72 -17.87 4.43
CA ARG A 120 -0.01 -16.60 4.60
C ARG A 120 0.08 -15.84 3.27
N ALA A 121 -0.01 -14.52 3.39
CA ALA A 121 0.43 -13.46 2.48
C ALA A 121 -0.50 -13.10 1.31
N ALA A 122 -1.30 -12.05 1.49
CA ALA A 122 -0.87 -10.69 1.12
C ALA A 122 -1.70 -9.65 1.90
N PRO A 123 -1.10 -8.58 2.43
CA PRO A 123 -1.83 -7.44 2.96
C PRO A 123 -2.46 -6.66 1.80
N ASP A 124 -3.78 -6.54 1.87
CA ASP A 124 -4.59 -5.59 1.12
C ASP A 124 -4.25 -4.19 1.62
N GLU A 125 -3.21 -3.59 1.04
CA GLU A 125 -2.88 -2.18 1.24
C GLU A 125 -3.86 -1.32 0.45
N GLY A 126 -4.94 -0.93 1.12
CA GLY A 126 -5.39 0.45 1.16
C GLY A 126 -5.53 1.13 -0.19
N ALA A 127 -6.58 0.76 -0.92
CA ALA A 127 -7.27 1.69 -1.79
C ALA A 127 -7.86 2.83 -0.92
N ALA A 128 -7.01 3.77 -0.54
CA ALA A 128 -7.43 5.05 -0.01
C ALA A 128 -8.14 5.80 -1.14
N GLU A 129 -9.42 6.02 -0.91
CA GLU A 129 -10.31 6.91 -1.64
C GLU A 129 -9.66 8.29 -1.76
N ALA A 130 -9.05 8.56 -2.91
CA ALA A 130 -8.88 9.93 -3.39
C ALA A 130 -10.14 10.26 -4.18
N GLY A 131 -11.05 10.99 -3.54
CA GLY A 131 -12.20 11.59 -4.20
C GLY A 131 -11.74 12.39 -5.42
N ALA A 132 -11.97 11.83 -6.60
CA ALA A 132 -11.99 12.58 -7.83
C ALA A 132 -13.26 13.43 -7.79
N GLU A 133 -13.11 14.69 -7.41
CA GLU A 133 -14.06 15.73 -7.78
C GLU A 133 -14.18 15.72 -9.31
N THR A 134 -15.24 15.08 -9.79
CA THR A 134 -15.74 15.26 -11.15
C THR A 134 -16.16 16.73 -11.28
N GLN A 135 -15.22 17.59 -11.68
CA GLN A 135 -15.58 18.85 -12.30
C GLN A 135 -16.27 18.51 -13.63
N ALA A 136 -17.59 18.61 -13.62
CA ALA A 136 -18.38 18.73 -14.82
C ALA A 136 -17.90 20.00 -15.55
N VAL A 137 -17.01 19.82 -16.53
CA VAL A 137 -16.67 20.85 -17.50
C VAL A 137 -17.87 20.97 -18.43
N GLU A 138 -18.72 21.93 -18.08
CA GLU A 138 -19.73 22.52 -18.95
C GLU A 138 -19.03 22.95 -20.25
N GLY A 139 -19.43 22.32 -21.36
CA GLY A 139 -18.76 22.50 -22.65
C GLY A 139 -18.80 23.96 -23.11
N PRO A 140 -17.64 24.60 -23.39
CA PRO A 140 -17.65 25.86 -24.10
C PRO A 140 -18.12 25.61 -25.54
N ALA A 141 -18.95 26.53 -26.02
CA ALA A 141 -19.40 26.62 -27.40
C ALA A 141 -18.22 26.56 -28.40
N PRO A 142 -18.44 26.15 -29.66
CA PRO A 142 -17.41 26.10 -30.68
C PRO A 142 -16.95 27.53 -31.02
N ASP A 143 -15.94 28.02 -30.30
CA ASP A 143 -15.20 29.22 -30.67
C ASP A 143 -14.09 28.84 -31.66
N ASP A 144 -14.27 29.36 -32.88
CA ASP A 144 -13.30 29.64 -33.93
C ASP A 144 -11.96 28.89 -33.88
N GLU A 145 -11.80 27.94 -34.81
CA GLU A 145 -10.52 27.34 -35.15
C GLU A 145 -9.47 28.44 -35.41
N PRO A 146 -8.30 28.42 -34.73
CA PRO A 146 -7.25 29.39 -34.99
C PRO A 146 -6.75 29.17 -36.42
N VAL A 147 -7.03 30.16 -37.28
CA VAL A 147 -6.39 30.31 -38.58
C VAL A 147 -4.88 30.17 -38.39
N ASN A 148 -4.31 29.13 -38.99
CA ASN A 148 -2.89 28.81 -38.92
C ASN A 148 -2.05 30.04 -39.34
N GLU A 149 -1.49 30.74 -38.35
CA GLU A 149 -0.67 31.95 -38.52
C GLU A 149 0.66 31.67 -39.23
N ASN A 150 1.02 30.40 -39.50
CA ASN A 150 2.23 30.04 -40.27
C ASN A 150 2.16 30.44 -41.75
N ARG A 151 1.10 31.11 -42.22
CA ARG A 151 1.06 31.68 -43.58
C ARG A 151 1.72 33.06 -43.68
N ALA A 152 2.07 33.68 -42.56
CA ALA A 152 2.73 34.98 -42.52
C ALA A 152 4.27 34.89 -42.68
N GLY A 153 4.76 34.17 -43.70
CA GLY A 153 6.07 34.42 -44.31
C GLY A 153 7.34 34.42 -43.44
N HIS A 154 7.31 33.95 -42.19
CA HIS A 154 8.51 33.80 -41.38
C HIS A 154 9.21 32.51 -41.78
N LEU A 155 9.96 32.58 -42.89
CA LEU A 155 10.99 31.58 -43.14
C LEU A 155 12.06 31.76 -42.05
N PRO A 156 12.42 30.69 -41.32
CA PRO A 156 13.48 30.76 -40.33
C PRO A 156 14.76 31.26 -40.98
N THR A 157 15.48 32.12 -40.27
CA THR A 157 16.74 32.70 -40.75
C THR A 157 17.81 31.62 -40.82
N LEU A 158 18.78 31.76 -41.73
CA LEU A 158 19.89 30.81 -41.87
C LEU A 158 20.64 30.60 -40.54
N ASP A 159 20.79 31.65 -39.72
CA ASP A 159 21.42 31.58 -38.40
C ASP A 159 20.61 30.72 -37.39
N GLU A 160 19.28 30.69 -37.50
CA GLU A 160 18.43 29.83 -36.66
C GLU A 160 18.52 28.37 -37.08
N ILE A 161 18.61 28.12 -38.39
CA ILE A 161 18.82 26.77 -38.94
C ILE A 161 20.21 26.25 -38.56
N GLU A 162 21.26 27.08 -38.66
CA GLU A 162 22.63 26.72 -38.30
C GLU A 162 22.77 26.46 -36.80
N ARG A 163 22.11 27.28 -35.95
CA ARG A 163 22.09 27.09 -34.50
C ARG A 163 21.31 25.83 -34.06
N ALA A 164 20.28 25.43 -34.81
CA ALA A 164 19.55 24.19 -34.56
C ALA A 164 20.37 22.92 -34.88
N ILE A 165 21.42 23.02 -35.70
CA ILE A 165 22.30 21.90 -36.06
C ILE A 165 23.46 21.77 -35.05
N GLU A 166 23.89 22.86 -34.42
CA GLU A 166 25.14 22.89 -33.65
C GLU A 166 25.00 22.44 -32.19
N THR A 167 23.78 22.38 -31.65
CA THR A 167 23.55 21.90 -30.27
C THR A 167 22.96 20.49 -30.29
N PRO A 168 23.76 19.42 -30.13
CA PRO A 168 23.21 18.08 -29.96
C PRO A 168 22.33 18.08 -28.72
N GLU A 169 21.04 17.75 -28.89
CA GLU A 169 20.16 17.52 -27.75
C GLU A 169 20.78 16.43 -26.86
N PRO A 170 20.78 16.62 -25.53
CA PRO A 170 21.31 15.61 -24.63
C PRO A 170 20.55 14.30 -24.84
N PRO A 171 21.24 13.14 -24.83
CA PRO A 171 20.59 11.86 -25.03
C PRO A 171 19.48 11.67 -23.99
N PRO A 172 18.30 11.22 -24.40
CA PRO A 172 17.15 11.15 -23.51
C PRO A 172 17.43 10.21 -22.34
N THR A 173 17.07 10.64 -21.13
CA THR A 173 17.32 9.89 -19.90
C THR A 173 16.26 8.82 -19.72
N LEU A 174 16.68 7.60 -19.39
CA LEU A 174 15.76 6.52 -19.08
C LEU A 174 15.04 6.80 -17.75
N ILE A 175 13.71 7.00 -17.80
CA ILE A 175 12.84 7.16 -16.62
C ILE A 175 12.59 5.81 -15.96
N GLY A 176 12.24 4.79 -16.74
CA GLY A 176 11.76 3.54 -16.18
C GLY A 176 11.85 2.36 -17.14
N ARG A 177 11.93 1.15 -16.54
CA ARG A 177 11.87 -0.13 -17.26
C ARG A 177 10.71 -0.95 -16.72
N TYR A 178 9.90 -1.49 -17.62
CA TYR A 178 8.78 -2.36 -17.29
C TYR A 178 8.88 -3.62 -18.13
N SER A 179 8.63 -4.79 -17.55
CA SER A 179 8.56 -6.05 -18.29
C SER A 179 7.15 -6.62 -18.17
N SER A 180 6.55 -6.96 -19.31
CA SER A 180 5.20 -7.52 -19.34
C SER A 180 4.97 -8.34 -20.60
N GLY A 181 4.39 -9.53 -20.43
CA GLY A 181 4.04 -10.41 -21.56
C GLY A 181 5.23 -10.82 -22.43
N GLY A 182 6.42 -11.00 -21.85
CA GLY A 182 7.63 -11.37 -22.57
C GLY A 182 8.35 -10.21 -23.27
N ALA A 183 7.84 -8.98 -23.17
CA ALA A 183 8.47 -7.80 -23.74
C ALA A 183 9.04 -6.86 -22.66
N ASN A 184 10.14 -6.18 -22.99
CA ASN A 184 10.75 -5.14 -22.16
C ASN A 184 10.40 -3.77 -22.72
N TYR A 185 9.90 -2.88 -21.88
CA TYR A 185 9.52 -1.51 -22.22
C TYR A 185 10.42 -0.53 -21.47
N MET A 186 11.02 0.40 -22.20
CA MET A 186 11.88 1.47 -21.69
C MET A 186 11.20 2.81 -21.97
N ILE A 187 10.94 3.59 -20.92
CA ILE A 187 10.32 4.91 -21.03
C ILE A 187 11.40 5.96 -20.78
N PHE A 188 11.52 6.91 -21.69
CA PHE A 188 12.52 7.97 -21.64
C PHE A 188 11.92 9.31 -21.21
N SER A 189 12.78 10.25 -20.83
CA SER A 189 12.44 11.57 -20.31
C SER A 189 11.73 12.48 -21.31
N ASP A 190 11.95 12.24 -22.60
CA ASP A 190 11.30 12.91 -23.71
C ASP A 190 9.89 12.34 -24.01
N GLY A 191 9.45 11.31 -23.29
CA GLY A 191 8.19 10.62 -23.51
C GLY A 191 8.26 9.52 -24.57
N THR A 192 9.43 9.31 -25.19
CA THR A 192 9.64 8.19 -26.12
C THR A 192 9.62 6.86 -25.38
N ILE A 193 9.18 5.82 -26.07
CA ILE A 193 9.05 4.47 -25.53
C ILE A 193 9.75 3.51 -26.48
N GLU A 194 10.67 2.71 -25.97
CA GLU A 194 11.27 1.59 -26.69
C GLU A 194 10.72 0.28 -26.14
N ALA A 195 10.20 -0.56 -27.03
CA ALA A 195 9.69 -1.88 -26.71
C ALA A 195 10.55 -2.95 -27.39
N GLU A 196 11.22 -3.77 -26.59
CA GLU A 196 11.99 -4.92 -27.04
C GLU A 196 11.12 -6.17 -26.88
N THR A 197 10.75 -6.79 -28.00
CA THR A 197 9.96 -8.02 -28.06
C THR A 197 10.78 -9.13 -28.74
N ASP A 198 10.27 -10.36 -28.75
CA ASP A 198 10.89 -11.47 -29.48
C ASP A 198 10.98 -11.22 -31.01
N GLU A 199 10.14 -10.31 -31.53
CA GLU A 199 10.11 -9.95 -32.96
C GLU A 199 11.11 -8.83 -33.30
N GLY A 200 11.57 -8.07 -32.31
CA GLY A 200 12.53 -6.99 -32.48
C GLY A 200 12.31 -5.80 -31.53
N ALA A 201 13.10 -4.75 -31.73
CA ALA A 201 12.99 -3.50 -30.99
C ALA A 201 12.16 -2.46 -31.78
N TYR A 202 11.14 -1.91 -31.14
CA TYR A 202 10.26 -0.88 -31.69
C TYR A 202 10.39 0.40 -30.88
N LYS A 203 10.42 1.56 -31.55
CA LYS A 203 10.48 2.88 -30.91
C LYS A 203 9.24 3.69 -31.25
N PHE A 204 8.63 4.26 -30.22
CA PHE A 204 7.43 5.08 -30.31
C PHE A 204 7.75 6.50 -29.82
N ALA A 205 7.31 7.51 -30.57
CA ALA A 205 7.53 8.90 -30.20
C ALA A 205 6.67 9.30 -28.99
N THR A 206 5.48 8.73 -28.88
CA THR A 206 4.52 9.03 -27.82
C THR A 206 3.84 7.77 -27.27
N MET A 207 3.23 7.91 -26.08
CA MET A 207 2.36 6.88 -25.50
C MET A 207 1.12 6.60 -26.36
N GLY A 208 0.67 7.57 -27.18
CA GLY A 208 -0.44 7.39 -28.11
C GLY A 208 -0.10 6.37 -29.20
N ASP A 209 1.06 6.54 -29.84
CA ASP A 209 1.55 5.64 -30.90
C ASP A 209 1.73 4.22 -30.38
N PHE A 210 2.25 4.09 -29.15
CA PHE A 210 2.40 2.79 -28.50
C PHE A 210 1.05 2.09 -28.27
N LYS A 211 0.04 2.82 -27.79
CA LYS A 211 -1.31 2.26 -27.61
C LYS A 211 -1.92 1.82 -28.94
N GLN A 212 -1.75 2.62 -29.99
CA GLN A 212 -2.26 2.29 -31.32
C GLN A 212 -1.59 1.01 -31.86
N PHE A 213 -0.27 0.88 -31.70
CA PHE A 213 0.45 -0.34 -32.05
C PHE A 213 -0.09 -1.58 -31.31
N LEU A 214 -0.42 -1.46 -30.02
CA LEU A 214 -1.03 -2.56 -29.28
C LEU A 214 -2.43 -2.93 -29.81
N LEU A 215 -3.23 -1.94 -30.21
CA LEU A 215 -4.55 -2.17 -30.81
C LEU A 215 -4.43 -2.91 -32.16
N ASP A 216 -3.54 -2.44 -33.03
CA ASP A 216 -3.30 -3.05 -34.35
C ASP A 216 -2.80 -4.49 -34.21
N ARG A 217 -1.87 -4.74 -33.28
CA ARG A 217 -1.35 -6.08 -33.01
C ARG A 217 -2.42 -7.02 -32.46
N ASN A 218 -3.28 -6.53 -31.59
CA ASN A 218 -4.39 -7.32 -31.05
C ASN A 218 -5.42 -7.63 -32.14
N ALA A 219 -5.69 -6.69 -33.06
CA ALA A 219 -6.56 -6.91 -34.20
C ALA A 219 -6.00 -7.95 -35.19
N SER A 220 -4.68 -7.99 -35.39
CA SER A 220 -4.05 -8.98 -36.28
C SER A 220 -4.01 -10.41 -35.72
N LYS A 221 -4.24 -10.61 -34.41
CA LYS A 221 -4.24 -11.93 -33.77
C LYS A 221 -5.64 -12.56 -33.67
N ALA A 222 -6.69 -11.81 -33.98
CA ALA A 222 -8.08 -12.26 -34.00
C ALA A 222 -8.47 -12.82 -35.37
#